data_AF-A0A350QH22-F1
#
_entry.id   AF-A0A350QH22-F1
#
_cell.length_a   1.000
_cell.length_b   1.000
_cell.length_c   1.000
_cell.angle_alpha   90.00
_cell.angle_beta   90.00
_cell.angle_gamma   90.00
#
_symmetry.space_group_name_H-M   'P 1'
#
loop_
_entity.id
_entity.type
_entity.pdbx_description
1 polymer ?
#
loop_
_entity_poly.entity_id
_entity_poly.type
_entity_poly.pdbx_seq_one_letter_code
_entity_poly.pdbx_strand_id
1 'polypeptide(L)'
;MEIKPERSLQVGEWHYLAKEDKLVQLDANGHIVATANLDNLGQKVVNYFIVHAGNLVTKDQLLADVWGIRDVSDGRVMRVIRAIRIALNDDSRQPTYIETIPKRGYRFIASVTDIPDKSLATDNAAEVAPSGAVSTPKSRGSRWAAAVAVLSMLLLSWLFWLKPVADKQAAEVDTIPLWRYKPITSLDGLEFYHNVSPDERYLVFSYANEGSEQIAVLNLQDLQSHKRVQITADSASSLGAAFSPSGQYIAYHKMLPDRRCEIRLIELEPDQMVVKSDTLLTVCTPESVSARVSWSPDGRYIVYPSLDPEQ
;
A
#
# COMPACT_ATOMS: atom_id res chain seq x y z
N MET A 1 4.05 1.37 20.84
CA MET A 1 2.92 2.07 21.49
C MET A 1 1.88 2.29 20.41
N GLU A 2 0.67 1.75 20.56
CA GLU A 2 -0.35 1.82 19.51
C GLU A 2 -1.12 3.15 19.66
N ILE A 3 -0.84 4.12 18.79
CA ILE A 3 -1.45 5.45 18.85
C ILE A 3 -2.85 5.36 18.24
N LYS A 4 -3.89 5.42 19.07
CA LYS A 4 -5.29 5.43 18.64
C LYS A 4 -6.19 6.25 19.57
N PRO A 5 -7.31 6.81 19.07
CA PRO A 5 -8.26 7.50 19.92
C PRO A 5 -8.91 6.54 20.94
N GLU A 6 -9.06 6.99 22.18
CA GLU A 6 -9.66 6.21 23.27
C GLU A 6 -11.19 6.18 23.24
N ARG A 7 -11.80 7.13 22.53
CA ARG A 7 -13.25 7.32 22.44
C ARG A 7 -13.70 7.30 20.99
N SER A 8 -14.99 7.05 20.78
CA SER A 8 -15.59 7.12 19.45
C SER A 8 -15.75 8.57 19.02
N LEU A 9 -15.32 8.88 17.80
CA LEU A 9 -15.23 10.24 17.28
C LEU A 9 -15.92 10.34 15.92
N GLN A 10 -16.60 11.45 15.68
CA GLN A 10 -17.07 11.82 14.35
C GLN A 10 -15.92 12.51 13.63
N VAL A 11 -15.66 12.07 12.40
CA VAL A 11 -14.51 12.44 11.57
C VAL A 11 -15.04 12.77 10.18
N GLY A 12 -15.44 14.03 9.97
CA GLY A 12 -16.20 14.43 8.78
C GLY A 12 -17.50 13.63 8.64
N GLU A 13 -17.68 12.95 7.51
CA GLU A 13 -18.83 12.07 7.24
C GLU A 13 -18.67 10.66 7.85
N TRP A 14 -17.48 10.35 8.38
CA TRP A 14 -17.16 9.05 8.97
C TRP A 14 -17.21 9.10 10.50
N HIS A 15 -17.27 7.93 11.12
CA HIS A 15 -17.29 7.73 12.57
C HIS A 15 -16.20 6.71 12.91
N TYR A 16 -15.25 7.09 13.74
CA TYR A 16 -14.29 6.17 14.34
C TYR A 16 -14.93 5.52 15.57
N LEU A 17 -14.98 4.18 15.60
CA LEU A 17 -15.48 3.41 16.73
C LEU A 17 -14.31 2.83 17.53
N ALA A 18 -14.08 3.34 18.75
CA ALA A 18 -12.90 2.95 19.54
C ALA A 18 -12.87 1.48 19.97
N LYS A 19 -14.04 0.85 20.14
CA LYS A 19 -14.14 -0.58 20.50
C LYS A 19 -13.77 -1.51 19.35
N GLU A 20 -14.07 -1.09 18.12
CA GLU A 20 -13.88 -1.90 16.91
C GLU A 20 -12.59 -1.55 16.17
N ASP A 21 -11.97 -0.42 16.51
CA ASP A 21 -10.81 0.16 15.84
C ASP A 21 -11.05 0.30 14.32
N LYS A 22 -12.21 0.86 13.97
CA LYS A 22 -12.69 0.97 12.59
C LYS A 22 -13.31 2.32 12.31
N LEU A 23 -13.18 2.74 11.05
CA LEU A 23 -13.90 3.87 10.51
C LEU A 23 -15.15 3.39 9.74
N VAL A 24 -16.32 3.89 10.14
CA VAL A 24 -17.62 3.50 9.58
C VAL A 24 -18.47 4.72 9.24
N GLN A 25 -19.44 4.57 8.34
CA GLN A 25 -20.52 5.53 8.20
C GLN A 25 -21.74 5.00 8.95
N LEU A 26 -22.36 5.88 9.73
CA LEU A 26 -23.58 5.58 10.47
C LEU A 26 -24.77 6.28 9.81
N ASP A 27 -25.93 5.63 9.78
CA ASP A 27 -27.19 6.29 9.44
C ASP A 27 -27.71 7.17 10.60
N ALA A 28 -28.83 7.85 10.38
CA ALA A 28 -29.48 8.69 11.40
C ALA A 28 -29.93 7.89 12.66
N ASN A 29 -30.01 6.56 12.57
CA ASN A 29 -30.38 5.67 13.66
C ASN A 29 -29.17 5.04 14.36
N GLY A 30 -27.94 5.33 13.90
CA GLY A 30 -26.70 4.78 14.44
C GLY A 30 -26.31 3.40 13.90
N HIS A 31 -26.92 2.92 12.81
CA HIS A 31 -26.53 1.66 12.17
C HIS A 31 -25.39 1.87 11.19
N ILE A 32 -24.47 0.91 11.13
CA ILE A 32 -23.36 0.90 10.18
C ILE A 32 -23.88 0.66 8.76
N VAL A 33 -23.72 1.65 7.88
CA VAL A 33 -24.09 1.56 6.45
C VAL A 33 -22.90 1.32 5.54
N ALA A 34 -21.70 1.69 5.98
CA ALA A 34 -20.45 1.41 5.28
C ALA A 34 -19.28 1.29 6.27
N THR A 35 -18.27 0.52 5.90
CA THR A 35 -17.00 0.43 6.62
C THR A 35 -15.88 0.80 5.66
N ALA A 36 -14.95 1.64 6.09
CA ALA A 36 -13.81 2.03 5.28
C ALA A 36 -12.95 0.78 5.00
N ASN A 37 -12.69 0.50 3.72
CA ASN A 37 -11.86 -0.64 3.32
C ASN A 37 -10.37 -0.30 3.51
N LEU A 38 -9.88 -0.46 4.73
CA LEU A 38 -8.51 -0.21 5.14
C LEU A 38 -7.85 -1.49 5.64
N ASP A 39 -6.58 -1.70 5.27
CA ASP A 39 -5.75 -2.72 5.91
C ASP A 39 -5.31 -2.24 7.31
N ASN A 40 -4.70 -3.14 8.09
CA ASN A 40 -4.27 -2.83 9.46
C ASN A 40 -3.32 -1.62 9.52
N LEU A 41 -2.48 -1.43 8.51
CA LEU A 41 -1.54 -0.31 8.46
C LEU A 41 -2.26 1.00 8.11
N GLY A 42 -3.18 0.99 7.15
CA GLY A 42 -4.03 2.13 6.81
C GLY A 42 -4.87 2.59 7.99
N GLN A 43 -5.47 1.65 8.74
CA GLN A 43 -6.21 1.96 9.96
C GLN A 43 -5.31 2.66 11.00
N LYS A 44 -4.10 2.16 11.24
CA LYS A 44 -3.13 2.80 12.16
C LYS A 44 -2.76 4.22 11.73
N VAL A 45 -2.57 4.45 10.44
CA VAL A 45 -2.24 5.79 9.92
C VAL A 45 -3.43 6.74 10.07
N VAL A 46 -4.66 6.30 9.81
CA VAL A 46 -5.87 7.11 10.05
C VAL A 46 -6.01 7.45 11.53
N ASN A 47 -5.83 6.48 12.43
CA ASN A 47 -5.87 6.71 13.87
C ASN A 47 -4.84 7.76 14.31
N TYR A 48 -3.61 7.65 13.80
CA TYR A 48 -2.57 8.63 14.05
C TYR A 48 -2.96 10.02 13.58
N PHE A 49 -3.58 10.14 12.39
CA PHE A 49 -4.07 11.41 11.88
C PHE A 49 -5.22 11.99 12.70
N ILE A 50 -6.16 11.17 13.17
CA ILE A 50 -7.27 11.62 14.03
C ILE A 50 -6.73 12.20 15.34
N VAL A 51 -5.76 11.52 15.97
CA VAL A 51 -5.10 12.00 17.20
C VAL A 51 -4.36 13.32 16.97
N HIS A 52 -3.79 13.51 15.77
CA HIS A 52 -3.04 14.71 15.39
C HIS A 52 -3.84 15.64 14.46
N ALA A 53 -5.18 15.62 14.54
CA ALA A 53 -6.03 16.40 13.65
C ALA A 53 -5.68 17.91 13.69
N GLY A 54 -5.65 18.53 12.52
CA GLY A 54 -5.24 19.93 12.32
C GLY A 54 -3.72 20.18 12.33
N ASN A 55 -2.91 19.28 12.89
CA ASN A 55 -1.46 19.46 12.97
C ASN A 55 -0.76 18.98 11.69
N LEU A 56 0.40 19.56 11.40
CA LEU A 56 1.29 19.03 10.37
C LEU A 56 1.90 17.73 10.88
N VAL A 57 1.67 16.66 10.13
CA VAL A 57 2.30 15.36 10.31
C VAL A 57 3.35 15.19 9.21
N THR A 58 4.62 15.17 9.61
CA THR A 58 5.73 14.93 8.69
C THR A 58 5.84 13.45 8.32
N LYS A 59 6.51 13.17 7.21
CA LYS A 59 6.78 11.78 6.79
C LYS A 59 7.59 11.04 7.84
N ASP A 60 8.63 11.68 8.39
CA ASP A 60 9.51 11.07 9.39
C ASP A 60 8.75 10.71 10.67
N GLN A 61 7.80 11.56 11.09
CA GLN A 61 6.90 11.26 12.21
C GLN A 61 6.03 10.05 11.93
N LEU A 62 5.41 9.98 10.75
CA LEU A 62 4.62 8.80 10.35
C LEU A 62 5.47 7.53 10.40
N LEU A 63 6.65 7.55 9.79
CA LEU A 63 7.56 6.40 9.75
C LEU A 63 7.99 5.95 11.14
N ALA A 64 8.39 6.90 12.00
CA ALA A 64 8.79 6.59 13.37
C ALA A 64 7.63 6.03 14.20
N ASP A 65 6.47 6.72 14.19
CA ASP A 65 5.42 6.50 15.18
C ASP A 65 4.42 5.40 14.76
N VAL A 66 4.20 5.20 13.46
CA VAL A 66 3.25 4.21 12.94
C VAL A 66 3.97 2.94 12.45
N TRP A 67 5.07 3.09 11.70
CA TRP A 67 5.82 1.93 11.18
C TRP A 67 6.82 1.36 12.18
N GLY A 68 7.33 2.17 13.13
CA GLY A 68 8.34 1.74 14.09
C GLY A 68 9.72 1.49 13.48
N ILE A 69 9.98 2.01 12.27
CA ILE A 69 11.23 1.80 11.51
C ILE A 69 11.55 3.12 10.78
N ARG A 70 12.82 3.54 10.78
CA ARG A 70 13.26 4.77 10.09
C ARG A 70 13.51 4.59 8.59
N ASP A 71 13.76 3.36 8.13
CA ASP A 71 14.18 3.08 6.75
C ASP A 71 13.05 2.47 5.91
N VAL A 72 11.96 3.21 5.74
CA VAL A 72 10.88 2.82 4.82
C VAL A 72 10.82 3.84 3.69
N SER A 73 10.71 3.38 2.44
CA SER A 73 10.65 4.29 1.30
C SER A 73 9.42 5.21 1.35
N ASP A 74 9.61 6.48 0.99
CA ASP A 74 8.55 7.50 0.83
C ASP A 74 7.34 6.99 0.03
N GLY A 75 7.57 6.11 -0.95
CA GLY A 75 6.54 5.50 -1.77
C GLY A 75 5.54 4.65 -0.98
N ARG A 76 5.94 4.05 0.15
CA ARG A 76 5.04 3.27 0.99
C ARG A 76 4.07 4.16 1.75
N VAL A 77 4.54 5.28 2.31
CA VAL A 77 3.65 6.29 2.94
C VAL A 77 2.66 6.79 1.91
N MET A 78 3.13 7.20 0.72
CA MET A 78 2.23 7.70 -0.34
C MET A 78 1.17 6.67 -0.78
N ARG A 79 1.53 5.38 -0.86
CA ARG A 79 0.59 4.30 -1.18
C ARG A 79 -0.50 4.16 -0.11
N VAL A 80 -0.12 4.19 1.17
CA VAL A 80 -1.08 4.12 2.27
C VAL A 80 -1.98 5.36 2.29
N ILE A 81 -1.42 6.56 2.13
CA ILE A 81 -2.21 7.79 2.01
C ILE A 81 -3.19 7.71 0.83
N ARG A 82 -2.77 7.17 -0.32
CA ARG A 82 -3.67 6.96 -1.47
C ARG A 82 -4.78 5.98 -1.15
N ALA A 83 -4.48 4.86 -0.50
CA ALA A 83 -5.49 3.87 -0.08
C ALA A 83 -6.50 4.49 0.88
N ILE A 84 -6.04 5.30 1.84
CA ILE A 84 -6.90 6.05 2.76
C ILE A 84 -7.79 7.03 1.99
N ARG A 85 -7.22 7.80 1.05
CA ARG A 85 -8.02 8.72 0.24
C ARG A 85 -9.11 8.00 -0.56
N ILE A 86 -8.81 6.83 -1.13
CA ILE A 86 -9.80 6.01 -1.82
C ILE A 86 -10.90 5.54 -0.84
N ALA A 87 -10.51 5.02 0.32
CA ALA A 87 -11.44 4.51 1.31
C ALA A 87 -12.37 5.61 1.88
N LEU A 88 -11.87 6.84 2.01
CA LEU A 88 -12.64 7.99 2.48
C LEU A 88 -13.31 8.79 1.35
N ASN A 89 -13.13 8.39 0.10
CA ASN A 89 -13.56 9.11 -1.09
C ASN A 89 -13.06 10.58 -1.14
N ASP A 90 -11.79 10.78 -0.78
CA ASP A 90 -11.10 12.08 -0.69
C ASP A 90 -10.33 12.41 -1.99
N ASP A 91 -10.59 13.57 -2.59
CA ASP A 91 -9.86 14.05 -3.76
C ASP A 91 -8.61 14.84 -3.35
N SER A 92 -7.43 14.41 -3.80
CA SER A 92 -6.17 15.13 -3.60
C SER A 92 -6.13 16.57 -4.12
N ARG A 93 -6.96 16.93 -5.12
CA ARG A 93 -7.05 18.29 -5.66
C ARG A 93 -7.98 19.20 -4.87
N GLN A 94 -8.95 18.61 -4.17
CA GLN A 94 -9.90 19.29 -3.29
C GLN A 94 -10.04 18.48 -2.00
N PRO A 95 -8.97 18.45 -1.17
CA PRO A 95 -8.93 17.57 -0.01
C PRO A 95 -10.00 17.97 1.00
N THR A 96 -10.76 16.99 1.47
CA THR A 96 -11.72 17.11 2.58
C THR A 96 -11.17 16.47 3.85
N TYR A 97 -10.33 15.44 3.71
CA TYR A 97 -9.74 14.71 4.84
C TYR A 97 -8.24 14.96 4.98
N ILE A 98 -7.45 14.72 3.92
CA ILE A 98 -5.98 14.77 4.00
C ILE A 98 -5.43 15.83 3.05
N GLU A 99 -5.03 16.98 3.59
CA GLU A 99 -4.31 18.02 2.87
C GLU A 99 -2.84 17.63 2.70
N THR A 100 -2.30 17.75 1.47
CA THR A 100 -0.86 17.57 1.22
C THR A 100 -0.16 18.91 1.41
N ILE A 101 0.80 18.98 2.33
CA ILE A 101 1.65 20.15 2.52
C ILE A 101 2.95 19.93 1.74
N PRO A 102 3.18 20.64 0.60
CA PRO A 102 4.31 20.38 -0.28
C PRO A 102 5.64 20.39 0.48
N LYS A 103 6.48 19.37 0.22
CA LYS A 103 7.81 19.17 0.83
C LYS A 103 7.84 18.98 2.36
N ARG A 104 6.69 18.95 3.05
CA ARG A 104 6.64 18.83 4.52
C ARG A 104 5.92 17.58 5.01
N GLY A 105 4.79 17.22 4.40
CA GLY A 105 4.00 16.07 4.84
C GLY A 105 2.52 16.25 4.58
N TYR A 106 1.72 15.87 5.56
CA TYR A 106 0.26 15.83 5.46
C TYR A 106 -0.38 16.53 6.65
N ARG A 107 -1.58 17.05 6.47
CA ARG A 107 -2.42 17.56 7.55
C ARG A 107 -3.79 16.92 7.42
N PHE A 108 -4.29 16.41 8.54
CA PHE A 108 -5.67 15.94 8.61
C PHE A 108 -6.59 17.12 8.90
N ILE A 109 -7.45 17.48 7.94
CA ILE A 109 -8.25 18.71 7.95
C ILE A 109 -9.74 18.46 8.19
N ALA A 110 -10.19 17.21 8.19
CA ALA A 110 -11.57 16.89 8.54
C ALA A 110 -11.82 17.22 10.03
N SER A 111 -13.02 17.74 10.30
CA SER A 111 -13.48 18.00 11.67
C SER A 111 -13.52 16.71 12.48
N VAL A 112 -12.90 16.73 13.65
CA VAL A 112 -12.92 15.63 14.63
C VAL A 112 -13.69 16.10 15.86
N THR A 113 -14.83 15.49 16.14
CA THR A 113 -15.69 15.83 17.29
C THR A 113 -16.08 14.58 18.06
N ASP A 114 -16.27 14.69 19.37
CA ASP A 114 -16.76 13.57 20.17
C ASP A 114 -18.18 13.17 19.74
N ILE A 115 -18.40 11.86 19.55
CA ILE A 115 -19.77 11.33 19.46
C ILE A 115 -20.23 11.17 20.91
N PRO A 116 -21.30 11.86 21.34
CA PRO A 116 -21.89 11.58 22.64
C PRO A 116 -22.27 10.10 22.66
N ASP A 117 -21.80 9.38 23.67
CA ASP A 117 -22.11 7.96 23.88
C ASP A 117 -23.61 7.85 24.21
N LYS A 118 -24.45 7.96 23.18
CA LYS A 118 -25.90 8.07 23.33
C LYS A 118 -26.49 6.67 23.38
N SER A 119 -26.44 6.11 24.58
CA SER A 119 -27.48 5.22 25.07
C SER A 119 -28.86 5.78 24.67
N LEU A 120 -29.66 4.92 24.04
CA LEU A 120 -31.05 5.10 23.67
C LEU A 120 -31.87 5.78 24.80
N ALA A 121 -32.35 7.02 24.57
CA ALA A 121 -33.51 7.64 25.21
C ALA A 121 -33.85 9.01 24.58
N THR A 122 -34.92 9.02 23.79
CA THR A 122 -36.10 9.92 23.72
C THR A 122 -35.99 11.44 23.91
N ASP A 123 -36.55 12.15 22.92
CA ASP A 123 -37.30 13.44 22.88
C ASP A 123 -36.81 14.69 23.64
N ASN A 124 -36.61 15.83 22.95
CA ASN A 124 -37.68 16.75 22.50
C ASN A 124 -37.14 18.12 22.03
N ALA A 125 -37.68 18.56 20.88
CA ALA A 125 -38.31 19.85 20.54
C ALA A 125 -37.65 21.26 20.73
N ALA A 126 -38.11 22.13 19.79
CA ALA A 126 -38.10 23.61 19.70
C ALA A 126 -36.86 24.23 19.04
N GLU A 127 -36.89 24.73 17.80
CA GLU A 127 -37.74 25.75 17.14
C GLU A 127 -37.66 27.15 17.78
N VAL A 128 -37.27 28.13 16.95
CA VAL A 128 -37.83 29.50 16.77
C VAL A 128 -36.71 30.52 16.51
N ALA A 129 -36.68 31.02 15.26
CA ALA A 129 -36.17 32.35 14.91
C ALA A 129 -37.30 33.39 15.15
N PRO A 130 -36.99 34.70 15.27
CA PRO A 130 -37.35 35.56 14.14
C PRO A 130 -36.45 36.79 13.89
N SER A 131 -36.38 37.11 12.59
CA SER A 131 -36.54 38.40 11.89
C SER A 131 -36.51 39.73 12.68
N GLY A 132 -35.78 40.70 12.11
CA GLY A 132 -35.94 42.12 12.39
C GLY A 132 -35.14 43.00 11.42
N ALA A 133 -35.76 43.38 10.29
CA ALA A 133 -35.24 44.36 9.34
C ALA A 133 -35.51 45.80 9.80
N VAL A 134 -34.55 46.71 9.60
CA VAL A 134 -34.76 48.17 9.66
C VAL A 134 -34.06 48.85 8.48
N SER A 135 -34.74 49.82 7.89
CA SER A 135 -34.49 50.46 6.60
C SER A 135 -33.97 51.91 6.70
N THR A 136 -33.15 52.31 5.71
CA THR A 136 -32.98 53.65 5.07
C THR A 136 -32.30 54.79 5.87
N PRO A 137 -31.62 55.80 5.22
CA PRO A 137 -31.98 56.45 3.96
C PRO A 137 -30.88 56.77 2.91
N LYS A 138 -31.39 57.21 1.74
CA LYS A 138 -30.72 57.57 0.47
C LYS A 138 -29.83 58.82 0.56
N SER A 139 -28.73 58.82 -0.22
CA SER A 139 -28.20 60.04 -0.85
C SER A 139 -27.95 59.83 -2.35
N ARG A 140 -28.46 60.77 -3.15
CA ARG A 140 -28.27 60.89 -4.62
C ARG A 140 -26.82 61.22 -4.95
N GLY A 141 -26.27 60.58 -5.99
CA GLY A 141 -25.06 61.05 -6.66
C GLY A 141 -24.57 60.10 -7.77
N SER A 142 -24.68 60.56 -9.01
CA SER A 142 -24.01 60.05 -10.23
C SER A 142 -24.23 58.58 -10.63
N ARG A 143 -25.40 58.32 -11.25
CA ARG A 143 -25.51 57.22 -12.24
C ARG A 143 -24.61 57.59 -13.43
N TRP A 144 -24.05 56.59 -14.10
CA TRP A 144 -23.17 56.65 -15.30
C TRP A 144 -21.65 56.44 -15.10
N ALA A 145 -21.12 56.40 -13.87
CA ALA A 145 -19.71 55.97 -13.65
C ALA A 145 -19.57 54.49 -13.21
N ALA A 146 -20.53 53.97 -12.42
CA ALA A 146 -20.43 52.61 -11.87
C ALA A 146 -20.66 51.50 -12.91
N ALA A 147 -21.49 51.73 -13.93
CA ALA A 147 -21.78 50.73 -14.95
C ALA A 147 -20.55 50.42 -15.82
N VAL A 148 -19.75 51.44 -16.15
CA VAL A 148 -18.52 51.28 -16.95
C VAL A 148 -17.43 50.58 -16.14
N ALA A 149 -17.31 50.87 -14.84
CA ALA A 149 -16.36 50.20 -13.96
C ALA A 149 -16.69 48.71 -13.76
N VAL A 150 -17.96 48.37 -13.60
CA VAL A 150 -18.39 46.97 -13.47
C VAL A 150 -18.24 46.23 -14.79
N LEU A 151 -18.59 46.83 -15.93
CA LEU A 151 -18.38 46.21 -17.24
C LEU A 151 -16.89 46.05 -17.58
N SER A 152 -16.03 47.01 -17.22
CA SER A 152 -14.59 46.87 -17.41
C SER A 152 -13.98 45.85 -16.45
N MET A 153 -14.44 45.74 -15.19
CA MET A 153 -14.02 44.68 -14.27
C MET A 153 -14.48 43.29 -14.75
N LEU A 154 -15.70 43.17 -15.29
CA LEU A 154 -16.20 41.93 -15.87
C LEU A 154 -15.46 41.59 -17.16
N LEU A 155 -15.15 42.57 -18.00
CA LEU A 155 -14.35 42.37 -19.23
C LEU A 155 -12.91 41.98 -18.89
N LEU A 156 -12.28 42.63 -17.89
CA LEU A 156 -10.93 42.31 -17.40
C LEU A 156 -10.90 40.93 -16.74
N SER A 157 -11.93 40.57 -15.96
CA SER A 157 -12.15 39.24 -15.39
C SER A 157 -12.29 38.18 -16.48
N TRP A 158 -13.07 38.47 -17.52
CA TRP A 158 -13.28 37.58 -18.66
C TRP A 158 -12.02 37.45 -19.53
N LEU A 159 -11.29 38.54 -19.76
CA LEU A 159 -9.99 38.55 -20.44
C LEU A 159 -8.90 37.81 -19.65
N PHE A 160 -8.96 37.81 -18.31
CA PHE A 160 -8.07 37.01 -17.47
C PHE A 160 -8.41 35.51 -17.50
N TRP A 161 -9.68 35.16 -17.68
CA TRP A 161 -10.14 33.78 -17.90
C TRP A 161 -9.93 33.28 -19.34
N LEU A 162 -9.77 34.17 -20.32
CA LEU A 162 -9.47 33.86 -21.73
C LEU A 162 -7.99 33.78 -22.05
N LYS A 163 -7.08 34.01 -21.09
CA LYS A 163 -5.68 33.62 -21.31
C LYS A 163 -5.66 32.10 -21.41
N PRO A 164 -5.25 31.53 -22.56
CA PRO A 164 -4.93 30.11 -22.56
C PRO A 164 -3.86 30.00 -21.50
N VAL A 165 -4.17 29.31 -20.39
CA VAL A 165 -3.14 28.69 -19.59
C VAL A 165 -2.50 27.74 -20.59
N ALA A 166 -1.48 28.24 -21.30
CA ALA A 166 -0.60 27.40 -22.07
C ALA A 166 -0.25 26.31 -21.08
N ASP A 167 -0.69 25.10 -21.41
CA ASP A 167 -0.58 23.94 -20.57
C ASP A 167 0.90 23.62 -20.43
N LYS A 168 1.58 24.40 -19.57
CA LYS A 168 2.95 24.20 -19.16
C LYS A 168 3.04 23.03 -18.16
N GLN A 169 1.95 22.28 -17.98
CA GLN A 169 1.91 21.05 -17.19
C GLN A 169 1.95 19.79 -18.08
N ALA A 170 1.85 19.91 -19.41
CA ALA A 170 2.07 18.79 -20.32
C ALA A 170 3.56 18.57 -20.71
N ALA A 171 4.49 19.43 -20.27
CA ALA A 171 5.90 19.37 -20.69
C ALA A 171 6.94 19.20 -19.56
N GLU A 172 6.51 18.95 -18.31
CA GLU A 172 7.44 18.67 -17.20
C GLU A 172 6.90 17.60 -16.25
N VAL A 173 6.33 16.52 -16.83
CA VAL A 173 6.35 15.21 -16.16
C VAL A 173 7.53 14.44 -16.73
N ASP A 174 8.72 15.02 -16.62
CA ASP A 174 9.96 14.31 -16.86
C ASP A 174 10.52 13.88 -15.51
N THR A 175 10.20 12.63 -15.16
CA THR A 175 10.91 11.80 -14.18
C THR A 175 10.85 12.21 -12.70
N ILE A 176 9.85 11.69 -11.98
CA ILE A 176 10.23 11.07 -10.70
C ILE A 176 11.19 9.95 -11.10
N PRO A 177 12.43 9.88 -10.58
CA PRO A 177 13.18 8.64 -10.69
C PRO A 177 12.46 7.66 -9.77
N LEU A 178 11.36 7.07 -10.25
CA LEU A 178 11.19 5.64 -10.09
C LEU A 178 12.57 5.14 -10.47
N TRP A 179 13.30 4.59 -9.50
CA TRP A 179 14.40 3.71 -9.85
C TRP A 179 13.85 2.86 -10.97
N ARG A 180 14.41 3.00 -12.17
CA ARG A 180 13.82 2.44 -13.39
C ARG A 180 13.67 0.95 -13.13
N TYR A 181 12.49 0.52 -12.71
CA TYR A 181 12.26 -0.87 -12.40
C TYR A 181 11.89 -1.48 -13.74
N LYS A 182 12.78 -2.33 -14.22
CA LYS A 182 12.52 -3.13 -15.39
C LYS A 182 12.01 -4.47 -14.88
N PRO A 183 10.84 -4.96 -15.29
CA PRO A 183 10.47 -6.33 -14.99
C PRO A 183 11.58 -7.24 -15.52
N ILE A 184 12.14 -8.06 -14.63
CA ILE A 184 13.19 -9.03 -14.98
C ILE A 184 12.56 -10.28 -15.60
N THR A 185 11.34 -10.60 -15.17
CA THR A 185 10.51 -11.72 -15.62
C THR A 185 9.06 -11.24 -15.78
N SER A 186 8.31 -11.91 -16.66
CA SER A 186 6.87 -11.69 -16.90
C SER A 186 6.34 -12.86 -17.72
N LEU A 187 6.20 -14.03 -17.11
CA LEU A 187 5.57 -15.18 -17.76
C LEU A 187 4.05 -15.19 -17.58
N ASP A 188 3.38 -15.86 -18.52
CA ASP A 188 1.97 -16.23 -18.39
C ASP A 188 1.88 -17.35 -17.35
N GLY A 189 1.48 -17.01 -16.13
CA GLY A 189 1.38 -17.91 -14.99
C GLY A 189 1.79 -17.25 -13.67
N LEU A 190 2.01 -18.06 -12.65
CA LEU A 190 2.41 -17.58 -11.32
C LEU A 190 3.92 -17.69 -11.15
N GLU A 191 4.58 -16.55 -10.91
CA GLU A 191 6.00 -16.46 -10.55
C GLU A 191 6.12 -16.09 -9.06
N PHE A 192 6.81 -16.92 -8.27
CA PHE A 192 6.91 -16.72 -6.82
C PHE A 192 8.20 -17.33 -6.24
N TYR A 193 8.49 -16.98 -4.99
CA TYR A 193 9.70 -17.42 -4.27
C TYR A 193 11.02 -17.25 -5.05
N HIS A 194 11.30 -16.02 -5.47
CA HIS A 194 12.55 -15.71 -6.15
C HIS A 194 13.75 -15.66 -5.19
N ASN A 195 14.94 -15.94 -5.71
CA ASN A 195 16.23 -15.73 -5.06
C ASN A 195 17.31 -15.44 -6.12
N VAL A 196 18.34 -14.68 -5.75
CA VAL A 196 19.38 -14.21 -6.68
C VAL A 196 20.72 -14.80 -6.25
N SER A 197 21.55 -15.19 -7.22
CA SER A 197 22.90 -15.69 -6.96
C SER A 197 23.78 -14.61 -6.30
N PRO A 198 24.82 -14.99 -5.54
CA PRO A 198 25.68 -14.02 -4.85
C PRO A 198 26.38 -12.99 -5.76
N ASP A 199 26.62 -13.36 -7.02
CA ASP A 199 27.21 -12.50 -8.05
C ASP A 199 26.18 -11.67 -8.84
N GLU A 200 24.90 -11.73 -8.44
CA GLU A 200 23.77 -11.03 -9.06
C GLU A 200 23.55 -11.37 -10.55
N ARG A 201 24.10 -12.49 -11.02
CA ARG A 201 23.99 -12.91 -12.43
C ARG A 201 22.77 -13.79 -12.70
N TYR A 202 22.38 -14.63 -11.76
CA TYR A 202 21.34 -15.61 -11.94
C TYR A 202 20.17 -15.38 -10.98
N LEU A 203 18.96 -15.52 -11.50
CA LEU A 203 17.71 -15.52 -10.75
C LEU A 203 17.12 -16.92 -10.78
N VAL A 204 16.84 -17.49 -9.61
CA VAL A 204 16.01 -18.69 -9.48
C VAL A 204 14.65 -18.30 -8.94
N PHE A 205 13.58 -18.90 -9.45
CA PHE A 205 12.21 -18.67 -8.97
C PHE A 205 11.32 -19.87 -9.29
N SER A 206 10.26 -20.03 -8.50
CA SER A 206 9.21 -20.99 -8.76
C SER A 206 8.23 -20.43 -9.79
N TYR A 207 7.83 -21.28 -10.73
CA TYR A 207 6.87 -20.96 -11.77
C TYR A 207 5.82 -22.06 -11.87
N ALA A 208 4.55 -21.67 -11.78
CA ALA A 208 3.41 -22.55 -12.05
C ALA A 208 2.64 -22.04 -13.26
N ASN A 209 2.47 -22.90 -14.26
CA ASN A 209 1.66 -22.61 -15.44
C ASN A 209 0.18 -22.74 -15.07
N GLU A 210 -0.70 -21.94 -15.67
CA GLU A 210 -2.15 -21.99 -15.45
C GLU A 210 -2.75 -23.38 -15.77
N GLY A 211 -2.14 -24.13 -16.69
CA GLY A 211 -2.61 -25.47 -17.09
C GLY A 211 -2.02 -26.67 -16.35
N SER A 212 -1.01 -26.50 -15.48
CA SER A 212 -0.20 -27.63 -14.96
C SER A 212 -0.65 -28.20 -13.62
N GLU A 213 -1.96 -28.24 -13.32
CA GLU A 213 -2.50 -28.62 -12.00
C GLU A 213 -1.84 -27.86 -10.82
N GLN A 214 -1.34 -26.65 -11.08
CA GLN A 214 -0.58 -25.83 -10.12
C GLN A 214 0.76 -26.46 -9.66
N ILE A 215 1.31 -27.42 -10.41
CA ILE A 215 2.67 -27.91 -10.16
C ILE A 215 3.67 -26.80 -10.49
N ALA A 216 4.44 -26.38 -9.49
CA ALA A 216 5.46 -25.37 -9.64
C ALA A 216 6.83 -25.99 -9.97
N VAL A 217 7.53 -25.47 -10.97
CA VAL A 217 8.91 -25.86 -11.30
C VAL A 217 9.88 -24.72 -10.97
N LEU A 218 11.15 -25.04 -10.76
CA LEU A 218 12.19 -24.02 -10.65
C LEU A 218 12.71 -23.66 -12.03
N ASN A 219 12.69 -22.36 -12.31
CA ASN A 219 13.37 -21.77 -13.46
C ASN A 219 14.61 -21.03 -12.98
N LEU A 220 15.70 -21.18 -13.74
CA LEU A 220 16.93 -20.42 -13.61
C LEU A 220 17.04 -19.48 -14.81
N GLN A 221 17.22 -18.19 -14.53
CA GLN A 221 17.37 -17.16 -15.55
C GLN A 221 18.70 -16.43 -15.40
N ASP A 222 19.45 -16.33 -16.48
CA ASP A 222 20.61 -15.46 -16.60
C ASP A 222 20.12 -14.03 -16.87
N LEU A 223 20.48 -13.11 -15.98
CA LEU A 223 20.04 -11.72 -16.00
C LEU A 223 20.76 -10.89 -17.07
N GLN A 224 21.91 -11.36 -17.57
CA GLN A 224 22.67 -10.69 -18.63
C GLN A 224 22.21 -11.14 -20.01
N SER A 225 22.14 -12.46 -20.25
CA SER A 225 21.75 -13.02 -21.55
C SER A 225 20.24 -13.15 -21.73
N HIS A 226 19.46 -13.00 -20.65
CA HIS A 226 18.02 -13.27 -20.59
C HIS A 226 17.64 -14.73 -20.93
N LYS A 227 18.63 -15.64 -21.02
CA LYS A 227 18.38 -17.07 -21.19
C LYS A 227 17.70 -17.62 -19.94
N ARG A 228 16.67 -18.46 -20.14
CA ARG A 228 15.94 -19.15 -19.08
C ARG A 228 15.95 -20.65 -19.33
N VAL A 229 16.15 -21.43 -18.28
CA VAL A 229 16.07 -22.88 -18.31
C VAL A 229 15.28 -23.38 -17.10
N GLN A 230 14.48 -24.41 -17.29
CA GLN A 230 13.86 -25.14 -16.19
C GLN A 230 14.91 -26.09 -15.59
N ILE A 231 15.08 -26.05 -14.26
CA ILE A 231 16.13 -26.82 -13.56
C ILE A 231 15.57 -27.96 -12.69
N THR A 232 14.25 -28.12 -12.62
CA THR A 232 13.59 -29.25 -11.93
C THR A 232 12.57 -29.93 -12.84
N ALA A 233 12.29 -31.21 -12.61
CA ALA A 233 11.19 -31.89 -13.28
C ALA A 233 9.82 -31.31 -12.88
N ASP A 234 8.82 -31.50 -13.75
CA ASP A 234 7.41 -31.11 -13.57
C ASP A 234 6.55 -32.21 -12.92
N SER A 235 7.17 -33.26 -12.38
CA SER A 235 6.48 -34.36 -11.70
C SER A 235 6.09 -34.06 -10.25
N ALA A 236 6.59 -32.96 -9.68
CA ALA A 236 6.37 -32.55 -8.29
C ALA A 236 6.67 -31.06 -8.11
N SER A 237 6.01 -30.41 -7.14
CA SER A 237 6.19 -28.97 -6.92
C SER A 237 7.52 -28.65 -6.27
N SER A 238 8.30 -27.76 -6.88
CA SER A 238 9.60 -27.31 -6.43
C SER A 238 9.54 -25.82 -6.06
N LEU A 239 9.80 -25.53 -4.79
CA LEU A 239 9.43 -24.28 -4.12
C LEU A 239 10.60 -23.68 -3.32
N GLY A 240 10.59 -22.35 -3.16
CA GLY A 240 11.40 -21.64 -2.16
C GLY A 240 12.89 -21.88 -2.23
N ALA A 241 13.43 -21.91 -3.44
CA ALA A 241 14.84 -22.09 -3.72
C ALA A 241 15.70 -20.95 -3.17
N ALA A 242 16.90 -21.29 -2.71
CA ALA A 242 17.90 -20.33 -2.26
C ALA A 242 19.30 -20.75 -2.69
N PHE A 243 20.06 -19.80 -3.26
CA PHE A 243 21.46 -19.99 -3.59
C PHE A 243 22.30 -20.11 -2.32
N SER A 244 23.26 -21.02 -2.34
CA SER A 244 24.37 -21.05 -1.38
C SER A 244 25.24 -19.79 -1.52
N PRO A 245 25.97 -19.37 -0.48
CA PRO A 245 26.90 -18.24 -0.55
C PRO A 245 27.99 -18.39 -1.60
N SER A 246 28.31 -19.62 -2.03
CA SER A 246 29.25 -19.90 -3.11
C SER A 246 28.67 -19.73 -4.52
N GLY A 247 27.34 -19.67 -4.65
CA GLY A 247 26.63 -19.67 -5.93
C GLY A 247 26.58 -21.02 -6.66
N GLN A 248 27.30 -22.04 -6.18
CA GLN A 248 27.38 -23.36 -6.85
C GLN A 248 26.19 -24.27 -6.54
N TYR A 249 25.53 -24.05 -5.41
CA TYR A 249 24.40 -24.86 -4.98
C TYR A 249 23.11 -24.07 -4.83
N ILE A 250 21.99 -24.74 -5.07
CA ILE A 250 20.64 -24.27 -4.77
C ILE A 250 19.97 -25.28 -3.85
N ALA A 251 19.62 -24.85 -2.63
CA ALA A 251 18.76 -25.63 -1.76
C ALA A 251 17.30 -25.27 -2.02
N TYR A 252 16.41 -26.25 -2.07
CA TYR A 252 15.00 -26.02 -2.35
C TYR A 252 14.10 -27.05 -1.67
N HIS A 253 12.81 -26.71 -1.60
CA HIS A 253 11.78 -27.57 -1.05
C HIS A 253 11.02 -28.27 -2.17
N LYS A 254 10.90 -29.60 -2.12
CA LYS A 254 10.14 -30.39 -3.09
C LYS A 254 8.95 -31.05 -2.41
N MET A 255 7.75 -30.78 -2.94
CA MET A 255 6.48 -31.36 -2.49
C MET A 255 6.03 -32.42 -3.50
N LEU A 256 6.06 -33.67 -3.08
CA LEU A 256 5.62 -34.81 -3.90
C LEU A 256 4.08 -34.88 -3.96
N PRO A 257 3.50 -35.57 -4.96
CA PRO A 257 2.04 -35.70 -5.10
C PRO A 257 1.35 -36.32 -3.87
N ASP A 258 2.07 -37.16 -3.11
CA ASP A 258 1.60 -37.77 -1.87
C ASP A 258 1.82 -36.90 -0.62
N ARG A 259 2.10 -35.61 -0.81
CA ARG A 259 2.37 -34.59 0.22
C ARG A 259 3.62 -34.84 1.06
N ARG A 260 4.50 -35.75 0.65
CA ARG A 260 5.83 -35.84 1.26
C ARG A 260 6.67 -34.64 0.88
N CYS A 261 7.40 -34.17 1.88
CA CYS A 261 8.21 -32.98 1.87
C CYS A 261 9.68 -33.38 1.82
N GLU A 262 10.43 -32.89 0.84
CA GLU A 262 11.87 -33.12 0.70
C GLU A 262 12.62 -31.78 0.68
N ILE A 263 13.73 -31.71 1.42
CA ILE A 263 14.73 -30.66 1.26
C ILE A 263 15.83 -31.21 0.35
N ARG A 264 16.05 -30.54 -0.76
CA ARG A 264 16.94 -31.00 -1.83
C ARG A 264 18.00 -29.98 -2.16
N LEU A 265 19.09 -30.46 -2.74
CA LEU A 265 20.26 -29.68 -3.11
C LEU A 265 20.62 -29.95 -4.57
N ILE A 266 20.47 -28.91 -5.38
CA ILE A 266 20.97 -28.87 -6.76
C ILE A 266 22.42 -28.37 -6.73
N GLU A 267 23.31 -29.08 -7.40
CA GLU A 267 24.63 -28.58 -7.79
C GLU A 267 24.55 -28.06 -9.22
N LEU A 268 24.97 -26.81 -9.43
CA LEU A 268 24.98 -26.16 -10.73
C LEU A 268 26.38 -26.19 -11.34
N GLU A 269 26.42 -26.18 -12.66
CA GLU A 269 27.50 -25.61 -13.45
C GLU A 269 27.09 -24.19 -13.85
N PRO A 270 27.42 -23.16 -13.05
CA PRO A 270 26.76 -21.86 -13.14
C PRO A 270 26.86 -21.24 -14.55
N ASP A 271 28.07 -21.24 -15.12
CA ASP A 271 28.32 -20.65 -16.44
C ASP A 271 27.56 -21.33 -17.59
N GLN A 272 27.16 -22.59 -17.42
CA GLN A 272 26.41 -23.34 -18.43
C GLN A 272 24.91 -23.39 -18.15
N MET A 273 24.47 -22.99 -16.95
CA MET A 273 23.10 -23.17 -16.46
C MET A 273 22.66 -24.63 -16.51
N VAL A 274 23.56 -25.56 -16.19
CA VAL A 274 23.32 -27.01 -16.21
C VAL A 274 23.28 -27.53 -14.78
N VAL A 275 22.31 -28.40 -14.49
CA VAL A 275 22.23 -29.15 -13.24
C VAL A 275 23.19 -30.33 -13.33
N LYS A 276 24.21 -30.36 -12.46
CA LYS A 276 25.14 -31.49 -12.34
C LYS A 276 24.54 -32.62 -11.52
N SER A 277 23.87 -32.27 -10.42
CA SER A 277 23.22 -33.24 -9.54
C SER A 277 22.02 -32.59 -8.83
N ASP A 278 21.06 -33.43 -8.45
CA ASP A 278 19.93 -33.06 -7.60
C ASP A 278 19.82 -34.13 -6.50
N THR A 279 20.25 -33.78 -5.29
CA THR A 279 20.41 -34.69 -4.16
C THR A 279 19.39 -34.42 -3.06
N LEU A 280 18.90 -35.49 -2.42
CA LEU A 280 18.05 -35.36 -1.23
C LEU A 280 18.96 -35.10 -0.01
N LEU A 281 18.70 -34.01 0.71
CA LEU A 281 19.39 -33.73 1.97
C LEU A 281 18.66 -34.32 3.17
N THR A 282 17.34 -34.10 3.24
CA THR A 282 16.50 -34.61 4.33
C THR A 282 15.03 -34.60 3.92
N VAL A 283 14.22 -35.37 4.64
CA VAL A 283 12.76 -35.38 4.53
C VAL A 283 12.22 -34.47 5.63
N CYS A 284 11.39 -33.50 5.27
CA CYS A 284 10.71 -32.63 6.22
C CYS A 284 9.37 -33.24 6.66
N THR A 285 8.82 -32.73 7.75
CA THR A 285 7.57 -33.26 8.31
C THR A 285 6.45 -33.20 7.26
N PRO A 286 5.60 -34.25 7.18
CA PRO A 286 4.40 -34.21 6.35
C PRO A 286 3.58 -32.95 6.61
N GLU A 287 2.95 -32.42 5.57
CA GLU A 287 2.09 -31.22 5.61
C GLU A 287 2.81 -29.90 5.92
N SER A 288 4.14 -29.85 5.99
CA SER A 288 4.87 -28.57 6.09
C SER A 288 4.55 -27.68 4.89
N VAL A 289 3.80 -26.59 5.11
CA VAL A 289 3.31 -25.68 4.06
C VAL A 289 4.24 -24.50 3.80
N SER A 290 5.18 -24.22 4.69
CA SER A 290 6.12 -23.11 4.50
C SER A 290 7.28 -23.58 3.63
N ALA A 291 7.50 -22.92 2.50
CA ALA A 291 8.39 -23.45 1.47
C ALA A 291 9.77 -22.77 1.40
N ARG A 292 10.06 -21.74 2.22
CA ARG A 292 11.29 -20.96 2.08
C ARG A 292 12.47 -21.62 2.76
N VAL A 293 13.51 -21.89 1.98
CA VAL A 293 14.82 -22.34 2.47
C VAL A 293 15.77 -21.13 2.56
N SER A 294 16.70 -21.15 3.51
CA SER A 294 17.76 -20.14 3.62
C SER A 294 19.08 -20.75 4.04
N TRP A 295 20.18 -20.09 3.70
CA TRP A 295 21.54 -20.51 4.02
C TRP A 295 22.13 -19.63 5.13
N SER A 296 22.96 -20.22 5.99
CA SER A 296 23.86 -19.42 6.82
C SER A 296 24.88 -18.67 5.95
N PRO A 297 25.37 -17.49 6.36
CA PRO A 297 26.34 -16.72 5.57
C PRO A 297 27.64 -17.48 5.25
N ASP A 298 28.02 -18.43 6.09
CA ASP A 298 29.20 -19.30 5.91
C ASP A 298 28.91 -20.57 5.08
N GLY A 299 27.67 -20.78 4.65
CA GLY A 299 27.24 -21.92 3.84
C GLY A 299 27.19 -23.26 4.59
N ARG A 300 27.41 -23.28 5.91
CA ARG A 300 27.45 -24.53 6.70
C ARG A 300 26.09 -25.05 7.14
N TYR A 301 25.08 -24.18 7.18
CA TYR A 301 23.75 -24.53 7.65
C TYR A 301 22.69 -24.14 6.62
N ILE A 302 21.68 -24.99 6.50
CA ILE A 302 20.45 -24.71 5.79
C ILE A 302 19.34 -24.65 6.83
N VAL A 303 18.57 -23.57 6.82
CA VAL A 303 17.40 -23.38 7.68
C VAL A 303 16.16 -23.51 6.83
N TYR A 304 15.28 -24.42 7.23
CA TYR A 304 13.98 -24.64 6.61
C TYR A 304 12.91 -24.82 7.69
N PRO A 305 11.67 -24.42 7.40
CA PRO A 305 10.54 -24.65 8.30
C PRO A 305 10.10 -26.12 8.22
N SER A 306 9.84 -26.70 9.38
CA SER A 306 9.22 -28.02 9.52
C SER A 306 8.11 -27.90 10.55
N LEU A 307 6.94 -28.46 10.25
CA LEU A 307 5.89 -28.59 11.26
C LEU A 307 6.31 -29.62 12.31
N ASP A 308 6.00 -29.38 13.57
CA ASP A 308 6.12 -30.40 14.61
C ASP A 308 4.82 -31.21 14.61
N PRO A 309 4.85 -32.53 14.37
CA PRO A 309 3.62 -33.32 14.35
C PRO A 309 3.02 -33.54 15.75
N GLU A 310 3.73 -33.16 16.83
CA GLU A 310 3.31 -33.36 18.23
C GLU A 310 2.73 -32.09 18.91
N GLN A 311 2.53 -30.98 18.18
CA GLN A 311 1.92 -29.74 18.67
C GLN A 311 0.74 -29.28 17.80
#